data_AF-A0A2W7L5V9-F1
#
_entry.id   AF-A0A2W7L5V9-F1
#
_cell.length_a   1.000
_cell.length_b   1.000
_cell.length_c   1.000
_cell.angle_alpha   90.00
_cell.angle_beta   90.00
_cell.angle_gamma   90.00
#
_symmetry.space_group_name_H-M   'P 1'
#
loop_
_entity.id
_entity.type
_entity.pdbx_description
1 polymer ?
#
loop_
_entity_poly.entity_id
_entity_poly.type
_entity_poly.pdbx_seq_one_letter_code
_entity_poly.pdbx_strand_id
1 'polypeptide(L)' 'MSIERSIPELEAWYAQYDDASYRRESPDAYHHELLRTAEALRDDGAIDWDDWLKLKELADQAHLGALQDAVQARVDDPDA' A
#
# COMPACT_ATOMS: atom_id res chain seq x y z
N MET A 1 3.78 12.99 7.87
CA MET A 1 3.73 14.06 6.87
C MET A 1 3.25 13.42 5.57
N SER A 2 2.12 13.87 5.04
CA SER A 2 1.61 13.37 3.76
C SER A 2 2.39 14.03 2.62
N ILE A 3 2.77 13.24 1.63
CA ILE A 3 3.36 13.78 0.39
C ILE A 3 2.26 14.57 -0.31
N GLU A 4 2.58 15.78 -0.78
CA GLU A 4 1.60 16.64 -1.42
C GLU A 4 1.12 15.97 -2.71
N ARG A 5 -0.20 15.73 -2.83
CA ARG A 5 -0.84 15.03 -3.96
C ARG A 5 -0.94 15.93 -5.19
N SER A 6 0.18 16.48 -5.63
CA SER A 6 0.21 17.53 -6.65
C SER A 6 0.18 16.99 -8.08
N ILE A 7 0.37 15.68 -8.26
CA ILE A 7 0.38 15.00 -9.57
C ILE A 7 -0.67 13.87 -9.61
N PRO A 8 -1.32 13.66 -10.77
CA PRO A 8 -2.38 12.66 -10.91
C PRO A 8 -1.90 11.23 -10.65
N GLU A 9 -0.65 10.92 -10.92
CA GLU A 9 -0.07 9.59 -10.70
C GLU A 9 0.05 9.28 -9.19
N LEU A 10 0.34 10.30 -8.37
CA LEU A 10 0.39 10.15 -6.91
C LEU A 10 -1.03 10.03 -6.33
N GLU A 11 -2.01 10.75 -6.89
CA GLU A 11 -3.42 10.53 -6.54
C GLU A 11 -3.88 9.10 -6.86
N ALA A 12 -3.49 8.56 -8.01
CA ALA A 12 -3.78 7.18 -8.36
C ALA A 12 -3.18 6.17 -7.36
N TRP A 13 -1.93 6.41 -6.92
CA TRP A 13 -1.32 5.61 -5.87
C TRP A 13 -2.12 5.66 -4.56
N TYR A 14 -2.54 6.86 -4.13
CA TYR A 14 -3.33 7.01 -2.92
C TYR A 14 -4.74 6.41 -3.05
N ALA A 15 -5.35 6.46 -4.23
CA ALA A 15 -6.64 5.83 -4.48
C ALA A 15 -6.53 4.30 -4.35
N GLN A 16 -5.45 3.71 -4.86
CA GLN A 16 -5.18 2.28 -4.67
C GLN A 16 -4.88 1.95 -3.20
N TYR A 17 -4.17 2.83 -2.49
CA TYR A 17 -3.92 2.67 -1.05
C TYR A 17 -5.20 2.74 -0.19
N ASP A 18 -6.20 3.52 -0.60
CA ASP A 18 -7.49 3.61 0.09
C ASP A 18 -8.40 2.38 -0.19
N ASP A 19 -8.04 1.51 -1.13
CA ASP A 19 -8.81 0.31 -1.45
C ASP A 19 -8.68 -0.78 -0.36
N ALA A 20 -9.48 -0.61 0.70
CA ALA A 20 -9.56 -1.51 1.83
C ALA A 20 -10.22 -2.86 1.49
N SER A 21 -10.92 -2.96 0.35
CA SER A 21 -11.48 -4.23 -0.13
C SER A 21 -10.37 -5.08 -0.74
N TYR A 22 -9.58 -4.51 -1.64
CA TYR A 22 -8.45 -5.18 -2.26
C TYR A 22 -7.38 -5.60 -1.23
N ARG A 23 -7.13 -4.74 -0.24
CA ARG A 23 -6.23 -5.04 0.89
C ARG A 23 -6.65 -6.29 1.68
N ARG A 24 -7.96 -6.50 1.86
CA ARG A 24 -8.50 -7.65 2.62
C ARG A 24 -8.58 -8.92 1.78
N GLU A 25 -8.92 -8.80 0.50
CA GLU A 25 -8.97 -9.95 -0.42
C GLU A 25 -7.58 -10.54 -0.67
N SER A 26 -6.56 -9.71 -0.85
CA SER A 26 -5.22 -10.16 -1.19
C SER A 26 -4.15 -9.18 -0.69
N PRO A 27 -3.77 -9.25 0.60
CA PRO A 27 -2.83 -8.32 1.22
C PRO A 27 -1.45 -8.32 0.53
N ASP A 28 -0.94 -9.49 0.13
CA ASP A 28 0.33 -9.60 -0.59
C ASP A 28 0.29 -8.94 -1.96
N ALA A 29 -0.78 -9.19 -2.75
CA ALA A 29 -0.93 -8.64 -4.09
C ALA A 29 -1.16 -7.12 -4.04
N TYR A 30 -1.99 -6.65 -3.11
CA TYR A 30 -2.19 -5.23 -2.81
C TYR A 30 -0.86 -4.54 -2.49
N HIS A 31 -0.05 -5.14 -1.62
CA HIS A 31 1.23 -4.59 -1.23
C HIS A 31 2.22 -4.50 -2.41
N HIS A 32 2.30 -5.57 -3.21
CA HIS A 32 3.18 -5.62 -4.37
C HIS A 32 2.82 -4.56 -5.42
N GLU A 33 1.53 -4.35 -5.69
CA GLU A 33 1.09 -3.32 -6.63
C GLU A 33 1.38 -1.91 -6.11
N LEU A 34 1.22 -1.63 -4.81
CA LEU A 34 1.59 -0.33 -4.24
C LEU A 34 3.09 -0.04 -4.38
N LEU A 35 3.95 -1.04 -4.14
CA LEU A 35 5.40 -0.87 -4.32
C LEU A 35 5.74 -0.63 -5.79
N ARG A 36 5.13 -1.39 -6.69
CA ARG A 36 5.34 -1.25 -8.13
C ARG A 36 4.97 0.14 -8.63
N THR A 37 3.80 0.65 -8.22
CA THR A 37 3.36 1.99 -8.62
C THR A 37 4.26 3.07 -8.00
N ALA A 38 4.72 2.90 -6.75
CA ALA A 38 5.69 3.81 -6.15
C ALA A 38 7.03 3.80 -6.90
N GLU A 39 7.55 2.64 -7.29
CA GLU A 39 8.77 2.53 -8.10
C GLU A 39 8.60 3.20 -9.46
N ALA A 40 7.48 2.99 -10.14
CA ALA A 40 7.19 3.66 -11.41
C ALA A 40 7.19 5.19 -11.26
N LEU A 41 6.57 5.72 -10.20
CA LEU A 41 6.59 7.16 -9.90
C LEU A 41 8.01 7.70 -9.72
N ARG A 42 8.88 6.94 -9.04
CA ARG A 42 10.28 7.33 -8.84
C ARG A 42 11.06 7.27 -10.15
N ASP A 43 10.87 6.21 -10.93
CA ASP A 43 11.60 5.98 -12.18
C ASP A 43 11.20 6.99 -13.27
N ASP A 44 9.94 7.43 -13.28
CA ASP A 44 9.46 8.52 -14.13
C ASP A 44 9.92 9.92 -13.64
N GLY A 45 10.58 10.00 -12.48
CA GLY A 45 11.03 11.25 -11.87
C GLY A 45 9.89 12.11 -11.32
N ALA A 46 8.74 11.49 -11.06
CA ALA A 46 7.54 12.15 -10.54
C ALA A 46 7.64 12.38 -9.02
N ILE A 47 8.42 11.55 -8.32
CA ILE A 47 8.74 11.70 -6.89
C ILE A 47 10.24 11.48 -6.64
N ASP A 48 10.74 12.10 -5.58
CA ASP A 48 12.12 11.90 -5.14
C ASP A 48 12.28 10.62 -4.29
N TRP A 49 13.53 10.24 -4.03
CA TRP A 49 13.85 9.07 -3.20
C TRP A 49 13.21 9.13 -1.80
N ASP A 50 13.23 10.29 -1.14
CA ASP A 50 12.61 10.48 0.17
C ASP A 50 11.09 10.27 0.15
N ASP A 51 10.44 10.69 -0.93
CA ASP A 51 9.00 10.53 -1.10
C ASP A 51 8.65 9.08 -1.45
N TRP A 52 9.44 8.43 -2.30
CA TRP A 52 9.34 6.99 -2.54
C TRP A 52 9.48 6.17 -1.26
N LEU A 53 10.43 6.52 -0.38
CA LEU A 53 10.64 5.83 0.89
C LEU A 53 9.40 5.94 1.80
N LYS A 54 8.77 7.12 1.88
CA LYS A 54 7.52 7.33 2.63
C LYS A 54 6.36 6.52 2.06
N LEU A 55 6.22 6.44 0.72
CA LEU A 55 5.20 5.61 0.08
C LEU A 55 5.41 4.13 0.40
N LYS A 56 6.67 3.69 0.37
CA LYS A 56 7.03 2.33 0.76
C LYS A 56 6.69 2.04 2.22
N GLU A 57 7.03 2.92 3.15
CA GLU A 57 6.67 2.76 4.57
C GLU A 57 5.15 2.69 4.78
N LEU A 58 4.36 3.51 4.08
CA LEU A 58 2.90 3.45 4.12
C LEU A 58 2.38 2.11 3.62
N ALA A 59 2.89 1.61 2.50
CA ALA A 59 2.51 0.32 1.94
C ALA A 59 2.89 -0.85 2.87
N ASP A 60 4.08 -0.80 3.47
CA ASP A 60 4.57 -1.80 4.44
C ASP A 60 3.69 -1.81 5.71
N GLN A 61 3.33 -0.63 6.24
CA GLN A 61 2.44 -0.53 7.41
C GLN A 61 1.03 -1.06 7.12
N ALA A 62 0.45 -0.71 5.97
CA ALA A 62 -0.86 -1.22 5.57
C ALA A 62 -0.85 -2.74 5.39
N HIS A 63 0.23 -3.29 4.84
CA HIS A 63 0.40 -4.73 4.68
C HIS A 63 0.50 -5.44 6.04
N LEU A 64 1.32 -4.93 6.96
CA LEU A 64 1.44 -5.48 8.31
C LEU A 64 0.12 -5.46 9.07
N GLY A 65 -0.67 -4.38 8.94
CA GLY A 65 -2.02 -4.30 9.51
C GLY A 65 -2.95 -5.36 8.92
N ALA A 66 -2.98 -5.49 7.60
CA ALA A 66 -3.81 -6.48 6.91
C ALA A 66 -3.42 -7.93 7.27
N LEU A 67 -2.12 -8.22 7.43
CA LEU A 67 -1.65 -9.51 7.90
C LEU A 67 -2.07 -9.78 9.34
N GLN A 68 -2.00 -8.78 10.23
CA GLN A 68 -2.47 -8.93 11.61
C GLN A 68 -3.97 -9.20 11.66
N ASP A 69 -4.77 -8.46 10.89
CA ASP A 69 -6.21 -8.69 10.78
C ASP A 69 -6.53 -10.09 10.23
N ALA A 70 -5.82 -10.53 9.18
CA ALA A 70 -6.00 -11.85 8.59
C ALA A 70 -5.60 -12.98 9.56
N VAL A 71 -4.50 -12.79 10.31
CA VAL A 71 -4.07 -13.74 11.35
C VAL A 71 -5.07 -13.78 12.49
N GLN A 72 -5.58 -12.64 12.95
CA GLN A 72 -6.59 -12.57 14.01
C GLN A 72 -7.88 -13.25 13.57
N ALA A 73 -8.37 -12.98 12.36
CA ALA A 73 -9.55 -13.65 11.80
C ALA A 73 -9.39 -15.17 11.71
N ARG A 74 -8.18 -15.67 11.39
CA ARG A 74 -7.90 -17.12 11.36
C ARG A 74 -7.76 -17.74 12.75
N VAL A 75 -7.40 -16.96 13.77
CA VAL A 75 -7.33 -17.42 15.16
C VAL A 75 -8.74 -17.46 15.78
N ASP A 76 -9.60 -16.52 15.41
CA ASP A 76 -11.00 -16.45 15.88
C ASP A 76 -11.92 -17.50 15.21
N ASP A 77 -11.54 -18.07 14.07
CA ASP A 77 -12.22 -19.19 13.41
C ASP A 77 -11.28 -20.41 13.25
N PRO A 78 -11.15 -21.26 14.29
CA PRO A 78 -10.24 -22.40 14.28
C PRO A 78 -10.74 -23.63 13.47
N ASP A 79 -11.92 -23.55 12.82
CA ASP A 79 -12.58 -24.66 12.12
C ASP A 79 -12.68 -24.48 10.58
N ALA A 80 -11.99 -23.50 9.99
CA ALA A 80 -11.90 -23.30 8.53
C ALA A 80 -10.91 -24.24 7.82
#